data_AF-A0A7M7L2I1-F1
#
_entry.id   AF-A0A7M7L2I1-F1
#
_cell.length_a   1.000
_cell.length_b   1.000
_cell.length_c   1.000
_cell.angle_alpha   90.00
_cell.angle_beta   90.00
_cell.angle_gamma   90.00
#
_symmetry.space_group_name_H-M   'P 1'
#
loop_
_entity.id
_entity.type
_entity.pdbx_description
1 polymer ?
#
loop_
_entity_poly.entity_id
_entity_poly.type
_entity_poly.pdbx_seq_one_letter_code
_entity_poly.pdbx_strand_id
1 'polypeptide(L)'
;MQGMLIKEEIEITNCSKERHAVLEEYRERVLERKMELERLEKMIFQSRPRDDFDCSRGRGQGAEDASKDEVARLEETFAKLRGATGVSRTEDVLNRFLGQRATKDNLQKMRVATEREKTELEKQRQRLVDEMETRKFSEARNAEQNAEEMEKLNRQIGEQRSRQLKADTEKRRVEDLVQEIATTLWNVWNKFRDIIDTVPEESKKIQNPLQLIDLINEKATSIIESLGGPDKYLEILDEISVDKLETISITTTSVEGKATRANEGPLFPRFPSSTTPATLLSEDEEDVPTRNNLKKQAQQLVDIKSRRKGFTFKR
;
A
#
# COMPACT_ATOMS: atom_id res chain seq x y z
N MET A 1 -0.32 -16.51 17.25
CA MET A 1 0.07 -15.92 15.95
C MET A 1 0.62 -14.50 16.07
N GLN A 2 -0.02 -13.61 16.84
CA GLN A 2 0.42 -12.20 17.03
C GLN A 2 1.88 -12.03 17.53
N GLY A 3 2.33 -12.86 18.48
CA GLY A 3 3.70 -12.79 18.99
C GLY A 3 4.80 -13.26 18.02
N MET A 4 4.43 -13.97 16.94
CA MET A 4 5.38 -14.35 15.87
C MET A 4 5.58 -13.19 14.90
N LEU A 5 4.48 -12.51 14.55
CA LEU A 5 4.48 -11.34 13.66
C LEU A 5 5.31 -10.18 14.23
N ILE A 6 5.19 -9.90 15.53
CA ILE A 6 5.96 -8.84 16.21
C ILE A 6 7.46 -9.16 16.22
N LYS A 7 7.84 -10.43 16.37
CA LYS A 7 9.25 -10.84 16.32
C LYS A 7 9.83 -10.64 14.91
N GLU A 8 9.06 -11.00 13.90
CA GLU A 8 9.44 -10.86 12.50
C GLU A 8 9.56 -9.38 12.10
N GLU A 9 8.66 -8.52 12.58
CA GLU A 9 8.73 -7.06 12.41
C GLU A 9 9.98 -6.44 13.08
N ILE A 10 10.33 -6.90 14.29
CA ILE A 10 11.54 -6.46 15.00
C ILE A 10 12.81 -6.92 14.27
N GLU A 11 12.83 -8.15 13.74
CA GLU A 11 13.96 -8.67 12.97
C GLU A 11 14.17 -7.89 11.66
N ILE A 12 13.10 -7.61 10.92
CA ILE A 12 13.17 -6.83 9.68
C ILE A 12 13.66 -5.40 9.96
N THR A 13 13.14 -4.76 11.00
CA THR A 13 13.57 -3.40 11.37
C THR A 13 15.02 -3.36 11.84
N ASN A 14 15.50 -4.36 12.59
CA ASN A 14 16.90 -4.47 12.99
C ASN A 14 17.81 -4.72 11.78
N CYS A 15 17.45 -5.63 10.89
CA CYS A 15 18.21 -5.90 9.67
C CYS A 15 18.32 -4.63 8.79
N SER A 16 17.23 -3.86 8.67
CA SER A 16 17.24 -2.58 7.95
C SER A 16 18.18 -1.55 8.60
N LYS A 17 18.20 -1.48 9.94
CA LYS A 17 19.09 -0.57 10.68
C LYS A 17 20.56 -0.94 10.49
N GLU A 18 20.90 -2.22 10.57
CA GLU A 18 22.27 -2.72 10.33
C GLU A 18 22.74 -2.39 8.92
N ARG A 19 21.88 -2.63 7.91
CA ARG A 19 22.19 -2.29 6.52
C ARG A 19 22.41 -0.78 6.33
N HIS A 20 21.62 0.05 7.01
CA HIS A 20 21.77 1.50 6.97
C HIS A 20 23.07 1.95 7.64
N ALA A 21 23.42 1.38 8.80
CA ALA A 21 24.66 1.71 9.50
C ALA A 21 25.90 1.40 8.64
N VAL A 22 25.92 0.23 8.00
CA VAL A 22 27.00 -0.17 7.09
C VAL A 22 27.10 0.79 5.89
N LEU A 23 25.96 1.22 5.32
CA LEU A 23 25.95 2.17 4.20
C LEU A 23 26.50 3.54 4.60
N GLU A 24 26.15 4.05 5.78
CA GLU A 24 26.71 5.32 6.28
C GLU A 24 28.21 5.22 6.53
N GLU A 25 28.69 4.11 7.10
CA GLU A 25 30.12 3.88 7.31
C GLU A 25 30.91 3.89 5.98
N TYR A 26 30.35 3.28 4.92
CA TYR A 26 30.97 3.34 3.59
C TYR A 26 30.93 4.75 2.99
N ARG A 27 29.86 5.53 3.22
CA ARG A 27 29.77 6.93 2.77
C ARG A 27 30.83 7.78 3.45
N GLU A 28 31.01 7.64 4.75
CA GLU A 28 32.05 8.34 5.52
C GLU A 28 33.45 7.98 5.01
N ARG A 29 33.78 6.70 4.82
CA ARG A 29 35.07 6.27 4.27
C ARG A 29 35.35 6.85 2.88
N VAL A 30 34.33 6.96 2.03
CA VAL A 30 34.47 7.59 0.71
C VAL A 30 34.75 9.09 0.84
N LEU A 31 34.07 9.78 1.75
CA LEU A 31 34.28 11.20 2.00
C LEU A 31 35.68 11.48 2.56
N GLU A 32 36.14 10.68 3.52
CA GLU A 32 37.51 10.77 4.06
C GLU A 32 38.56 10.58 2.96
N ARG A 33 38.42 9.53 2.13
CA ARG A 33 39.33 9.27 1.00
C ARG A 33 39.34 10.43 0.01
N LYS A 34 38.19 11.04 -0.25
CA LYS A 34 38.06 12.18 -1.16
C LYS A 34 38.78 13.41 -0.61
N MET A 35 38.63 13.73 0.68
CA MET A 35 39.33 14.85 1.32
C MET A 35 40.85 14.62 1.35
N GLU A 36 41.29 13.38 1.61
CA GLU A 36 42.70 13.01 1.58
C GLU A 36 43.30 13.18 0.18
N LEU A 37 42.59 12.74 -0.86
CA LEU A 37 42.99 12.93 -2.26
C LEU A 37 43.06 14.41 -2.65
N GLU A 38 42.11 15.23 -2.23
CA GLU A 38 42.14 16.69 -2.47
C GLU A 38 43.34 17.34 -1.78
N ARG A 39 43.70 16.88 -0.56
CA ARG A 39 44.89 17.34 0.15
C ARG A 39 46.18 16.96 -0.59
N LEU A 40 46.25 15.73 -1.09
CA LEU A 40 47.39 15.25 -1.89
C LEU A 40 47.48 16.01 -3.22
N GLU A 41 46.36 16.30 -3.86
CA GLU A 41 46.30 17.10 -5.08
C GLU A 41 46.85 18.52 -4.84
N LYS A 42 46.40 19.20 -3.79
CA LYS A 42 46.93 20.52 -3.41
C LYS A 42 48.44 20.47 -3.14
N MET A 43 48.93 19.43 -2.49
CA MET A 43 50.36 19.25 -2.19
C MET A 43 51.21 18.95 -3.43
N ILE A 44 50.69 18.22 -4.42
CA ILE A 44 51.44 17.82 -5.62
C ILE A 44 51.40 18.92 -6.70
N PHE A 45 50.26 19.62 -6.83
CA PHE A 45 50.02 20.53 -7.95
C PHE A 45 50.21 22.02 -7.64
N GLN A 46 50.28 22.44 -6.37
CA GLN A 46 50.64 23.83 -6.01
C GLN A 46 52.15 24.06 -5.84
N SER A 47 52.97 23.01 -5.78
CA SER A 47 54.40 23.11 -5.46
C SER A 47 55.34 23.13 -6.67
N ARG A 48 54.86 23.42 -7.89
CA ARG A 48 55.73 23.42 -9.09
C ARG A 48 55.89 24.83 -9.67
N PRO A 49 56.95 25.57 -9.29
CA PRO A 49 57.43 26.69 -10.08
C PRO A 49 57.90 26.15 -11.43
N ARG A 50 57.43 26.76 -12.51
CA ARG A 50 57.83 26.45 -13.88
C ARG A 50 59.13 27.23 -14.13
N ASP A 51 60.26 26.56 -14.03
CA ASP A 51 61.58 27.12 -14.35
C ASP A 51 61.75 27.12 -15.87
N ASP A 52 61.77 28.31 -16.48
CA ASP A 52 62.10 28.51 -17.88
C ASP A 52 63.62 28.41 -18.04
N PHE A 53 64.10 27.27 -18.57
CA PHE A 53 65.50 27.11 -18.96
C PHE A 53 65.73 27.71 -20.36
N ASP A 54 66.41 28.85 -20.38
CA ASP A 54 66.86 29.53 -21.59
C ASP A 54 68.16 28.88 -22.12
N CYS A 55 68.16 28.43 -23.38
CA CYS A 55 69.30 27.80 -24.04
C CYS A 55 70.13 28.85 -24.79
N SER A 56 71.23 29.31 -24.20
CA SER A 56 72.24 30.10 -24.91
C SER A 56 73.15 29.22 -25.78
N ARG A 57 73.04 29.39 -27.10
CA ARG A 57 73.95 28.85 -28.13
C ARG A 57 75.24 29.67 -28.19
N GLY A 58 76.39 29.03 -28.01
CA GLY A 58 77.72 29.56 -28.32
C GLY A 58 78.28 28.97 -29.63
N ARG A 59 78.81 29.85 -30.48
CA ARG A 59 79.34 29.62 -31.83
C ARG A 59 80.87 29.60 -31.80
N GLY A 60 81.54 28.81 -32.66
CA GLY A 60 82.98 28.96 -32.93
C GLY A 60 83.54 27.91 -33.90
N GLN A 61 84.04 28.36 -35.05
CA GLN A 61 84.68 27.59 -36.12
C GLN A 61 86.20 27.48 -35.92
N GLY A 62 86.81 26.43 -36.49
CA GLY A 62 88.25 26.36 -36.72
C GLY A 62 88.66 24.95 -37.16
N ALA A 63 88.84 24.74 -38.46
CA ALA A 63 89.31 23.50 -39.04
C ALA A 63 90.84 23.54 -39.19
N GLU A 64 91.45 22.35 -39.10
CA GLU A 64 92.87 22.02 -39.38
C GLU A 64 93.82 21.77 -38.18
N ASP A 65 93.28 21.69 -36.95
CA ASP A 65 93.80 20.80 -35.88
C ASP A 65 92.74 19.74 -35.48
N ALA A 66 91.80 19.54 -36.42
CA ALA A 66 90.48 18.99 -36.17
C ALA A 66 90.52 17.60 -35.52
N SER A 67 91.46 16.72 -35.88
CA SER A 67 91.46 15.34 -35.39
C SER A 67 91.88 15.22 -33.92
N LYS A 68 92.85 16.01 -33.45
CA LYS A 68 93.35 15.93 -32.06
C LYS A 68 92.47 16.72 -31.10
N ASP A 69 92.03 17.90 -31.51
CA ASP A 69 91.05 18.68 -30.76
C ASP A 69 89.69 17.97 -30.69
N GLU A 70 89.30 17.24 -31.75
CA GLU A 70 88.09 16.44 -31.73
C GLU A 70 88.21 15.24 -30.80
N VAL A 71 89.36 14.56 -30.76
CA VAL A 71 89.61 13.49 -29.79
C VAL A 71 89.61 14.03 -28.36
N ALA A 72 90.28 15.16 -28.08
CA ALA A 72 90.28 15.79 -26.77
C ALA A 72 88.87 16.25 -26.35
N ARG A 73 88.11 16.83 -27.27
CA ARG A 73 86.70 17.21 -27.07
C ARG A 73 85.83 15.98 -26.80
N LEU A 74 86.03 14.89 -27.54
CA LEU A 74 85.31 13.64 -27.33
C LEU A 74 85.64 13.05 -25.96
N GLU A 75 86.91 13.02 -25.55
CA GLU A 75 87.34 12.58 -24.22
C GLU A 75 86.73 13.43 -23.10
N GLU A 76 86.70 14.76 -23.26
CA GLU A 76 86.03 15.66 -22.31
C GLU A 76 84.53 15.38 -22.23
N THR A 77 83.87 15.17 -23.37
CA THR A 77 82.44 14.82 -23.40
C THR A 77 82.17 13.46 -22.76
N PHE A 78 83.04 12.46 -22.95
CA PHE A 78 82.93 11.17 -22.29
C PHE A 78 83.24 11.24 -20.79
N ALA A 79 84.17 12.10 -20.37
CA ALA A 79 84.41 12.38 -18.95
C ALA A 79 83.18 13.01 -18.29
N LYS A 80 82.54 13.98 -18.96
CA LYS A 80 81.26 14.58 -18.53
C LYS A 80 80.15 13.53 -18.47
N LEU A 81 80.02 12.68 -19.48
CA LEU A 81 79.03 11.60 -19.52
C LEU A 81 79.25 10.56 -18.41
N ARG A 82 80.50 10.16 -18.15
CA ARG A 82 80.86 9.28 -17.03
C ARG A 82 80.49 9.89 -15.69
N GLY A 83 80.84 11.16 -15.48
CA GLY A 83 80.48 11.91 -14.27
C GLY A 83 78.96 12.00 -14.06
N ALA A 84 78.21 12.31 -15.13
CA ALA A 84 76.74 12.43 -15.07
C ALA A 84 76.02 11.08 -14.91
N THR A 85 76.55 10.00 -15.49
CA THR A 85 75.97 8.65 -15.39
C THR A 85 76.45 7.88 -14.15
N GLY A 86 77.47 8.40 -13.46
CA GLY A 86 78.06 7.80 -12.25
C GLY A 86 78.83 6.51 -12.52
N VAL A 87 79.38 6.34 -13.73
CA VAL A 87 80.13 5.13 -14.12
C VAL A 87 81.62 5.45 -14.29
N SER A 88 82.46 4.51 -13.86
CA SER A 88 83.92 4.70 -13.86
C SER A 88 84.57 4.45 -15.22
N ARG A 89 83.98 3.56 -16.05
CA ARG A 89 84.50 3.19 -17.38
C ARG A 89 83.61 3.75 -18.48
N THR A 90 84.21 4.11 -19.61
CA THR A 90 83.48 4.73 -20.73
C THR A 90 82.52 3.73 -21.38
N GLU A 91 82.90 2.46 -21.39
CA GLU A 91 82.13 1.36 -21.97
C GLU A 91 80.84 1.11 -21.18
N ASP A 92 80.85 1.37 -19.88
CA ASP A 92 79.71 1.15 -18.98
C ASP A 92 78.63 2.25 -19.09
N VAL A 93 78.98 3.40 -19.66
CA VAL A 93 78.04 4.52 -19.92
C VAL A 93 76.90 4.04 -20.81
N LEU A 94 77.24 3.33 -21.90
CA LEU A 94 76.25 2.81 -22.84
C LEU A 94 75.33 1.77 -22.18
N ASN A 95 75.89 0.85 -21.39
CA ASN A 95 75.13 -0.16 -20.67
C ASN A 95 74.13 0.46 -19.69
N ARG A 96 74.51 1.56 -19.00
CA ARG A 96 73.62 2.33 -18.11
C ARG A 96 72.44 2.93 -18.88
N PHE A 97 72.70 3.55 -20.04
CA PHE A 97 71.64 4.11 -20.88
C PHE A 97 70.72 3.05 -21.47
N LEU A 98 71.25 1.91 -21.90
CA LEU A 98 70.45 0.77 -22.36
C LEU A 98 69.56 0.23 -21.24
N GLY A 99 70.07 0.11 -20.02
CA GLY A 99 69.29 -0.28 -18.85
C GLY A 99 68.20 0.73 -18.49
N GLN A 100 68.52 2.04 -18.49
CA GLN A 100 67.53 3.09 -18.25
C GLN A 100 66.44 3.12 -19.31
N ARG A 101 66.80 2.92 -20.59
CA ARG A 101 65.85 2.81 -21.69
C ARG A 101 64.93 1.61 -21.50
N ALA A 102 65.46 0.44 -21.17
CA ALA A 102 64.66 -0.75 -20.90
C ALA A 102 63.69 -0.54 -19.73
N THR A 103 64.14 0.07 -18.62
CA THR A 103 63.28 0.41 -17.48
C THR A 103 62.20 1.41 -17.86
N LYS A 104 62.54 2.47 -18.62
CA LYS A 104 61.57 3.45 -19.13
C LYS A 104 60.51 2.79 -20.02
N ASP A 105 60.94 1.92 -20.94
CA ASP A 105 60.03 1.21 -21.83
C ASP A 105 59.11 0.26 -21.05
N ASN A 106 59.62 -0.42 -20.02
CA ASN A 106 58.80 -1.27 -19.16
C ASN A 106 57.79 -0.47 -18.33
N LEU A 107 58.19 0.65 -17.73
CA LEU A 107 57.28 1.54 -16.99
C LEU A 107 56.20 2.11 -17.90
N GLN A 108 56.54 2.46 -19.15
CA GLN A 108 55.56 2.91 -20.13
C GLN A 108 54.58 1.79 -20.48
N LYS A 109 55.04 0.55 -20.69
CA LYS A 109 54.15 -0.59 -20.93
C LYS A 109 53.21 -0.84 -19.76
N MET A 110 53.73 -0.82 -18.53
CA MET A 110 52.92 -0.95 -17.31
C MET A 110 51.89 0.16 -17.20
N ARG A 111 52.30 1.41 -17.38
CA ARG A 111 51.40 2.57 -17.33
C ARG A 111 50.25 2.40 -18.33
N VAL A 112 50.56 2.09 -19.58
CA VAL A 112 49.54 1.92 -20.62
C VAL A 112 48.64 0.71 -20.33
N ALA A 113 49.19 -0.39 -19.79
CA ALA A 113 48.39 -1.54 -19.37
C ALA A 113 47.41 -1.17 -18.24
N THR A 114 47.89 -0.49 -17.20
CA THR A 114 47.06 0.00 -16.09
C THR A 114 46.02 1.03 -16.55
N GLU A 115 46.37 1.96 -17.44
CA GLU A 115 45.42 2.91 -18.01
C GLU A 115 44.32 2.19 -18.81
N ARG A 116 44.66 1.17 -19.61
CA ARG A 116 43.66 0.37 -20.32
C ARG A 116 42.74 -0.39 -19.37
N GLU A 117 43.30 -1.09 -18.39
CA GLU A 117 42.53 -1.84 -17.40
C GLU A 117 41.58 -0.91 -16.63
N LYS A 118 42.08 0.25 -16.19
CA LYS A 118 41.25 1.28 -15.56
C LYS A 118 40.07 1.68 -16.45
N THR A 119 40.31 1.98 -17.73
CA THR A 119 39.23 2.38 -18.64
C THR A 119 38.21 1.27 -18.88
N GLU A 120 38.64 0.00 -18.87
CA GLU A 120 37.72 -1.14 -19.02
C GLU A 120 36.87 -1.31 -17.75
N LEU A 121 37.47 -1.23 -16.56
CA LEU A 121 36.75 -1.28 -15.29
C LEU A 121 35.76 -0.12 -15.14
N GLU A 122 36.13 1.09 -15.57
CA GLU A 122 35.23 2.24 -15.58
C GLU A 122 34.02 2.02 -16.50
N LYS A 123 34.23 1.42 -17.68
CA LYS A 123 33.13 1.04 -18.59
C LYS A 123 32.24 -0.04 -18.00
N GLN A 124 32.81 -1.08 -17.40
CA GLN A 124 32.05 -2.14 -16.75
C GLN A 124 31.23 -1.60 -15.57
N ARG A 125 31.83 -0.73 -14.75
CA ARG A 125 31.11 -0.03 -13.69
C ARG A 125 29.94 0.76 -14.25
N GLN A 126 30.13 1.55 -15.32
CA GLN A 126 29.04 2.33 -15.91
C GLN A 126 27.91 1.43 -16.42
N ARG A 127 28.24 0.34 -17.13
CA ARG A 127 27.24 -0.64 -17.60
C ARG A 127 26.43 -1.23 -16.45
N LEU A 128 27.09 -1.63 -15.37
CA LEU A 128 26.42 -2.19 -14.20
C LEU A 128 25.54 -1.15 -13.48
N VAL A 129 25.96 0.11 -13.45
CA VAL A 129 25.14 1.22 -12.91
C VAL A 129 23.89 1.42 -13.78
N ASP A 130 24.04 1.47 -15.10
CA ASP A 130 22.91 1.64 -16.02
C ASP A 130 21.94 0.45 -15.93
N GLU A 131 22.46 -0.78 -15.83
CA GLU A 131 21.64 -1.99 -15.62
C GLU A 131 20.92 -1.97 -14.27
N MET A 132 21.59 -1.54 -13.21
CA MET A 132 20.97 -1.36 -11.89
C MET A 132 19.86 -0.32 -11.91
N GLU A 133 20.06 0.81 -12.59
CA GLU A 133 19.06 1.87 -12.71
C GLU A 133 17.86 1.40 -13.50
N THR A 134 18.06 0.80 -14.67
CA THR A 134 16.97 0.23 -15.48
C THR A 134 16.17 -0.83 -14.71
N ARG A 135 16.83 -1.74 -13.99
CA ARG A 135 16.16 -2.72 -13.13
C ARG A 135 15.33 -2.05 -12.03
N LYS A 136 15.88 -1.05 -11.32
CA LYS A 136 15.15 -0.30 -10.29
C LYS A 136 13.88 0.35 -10.83
N PHE A 137 13.95 1.00 -11.99
CA PHE A 137 12.77 1.63 -12.60
C PHE A 137 11.74 0.58 -13.06
N SER A 138 12.19 -0.56 -13.58
CA SER A 138 11.28 -1.65 -13.95
C SER A 138 10.59 -2.27 -12.73
N GLU A 139 11.31 -2.45 -11.63
CA GLU A 139 10.77 -3.00 -10.38
C GLU A 139 9.77 -2.04 -9.74
N ALA A 140 10.10 -0.75 -9.65
CA ALA A 140 9.19 0.27 -9.13
C ALA A 140 7.89 0.33 -9.95
N ARG A 141 7.99 0.32 -11.28
CA ARG A 141 6.82 0.31 -12.17
C ARG A 141 5.97 -0.95 -12.01
N ASN A 142 6.59 -2.12 -11.93
CA ASN A 142 5.87 -3.38 -11.75
C ASN A 142 5.19 -3.43 -10.37
N ALA A 143 5.86 -2.94 -9.33
CA ALA A 143 5.29 -2.87 -7.99
C ALA A 143 4.06 -1.94 -7.94
N GLU A 144 4.13 -0.78 -8.61
CA GLU A 144 3.00 0.15 -8.71
C GLU A 144 1.83 -0.46 -9.49
N GLN A 145 2.09 -1.09 -10.64
CA GLN A 145 1.05 -1.77 -11.41
C GLN A 145 0.41 -2.92 -10.60
N ASN A 146 1.21 -3.73 -9.91
CA ASN A 146 0.70 -4.81 -9.06
C ASN A 146 -0.16 -4.25 -7.92
N ALA A 147 0.23 -3.13 -7.32
CA ALA A 147 -0.56 -2.48 -6.26
C ALA A 147 -1.92 -2.00 -6.79
N GLU A 148 -1.96 -1.39 -7.98
CA GLU A 148 -3.21 -0.97 -8.63
C GLU A 148 -4.12 -2.16 -8.95
N GLU A 149 -3.56 -3.24 -9.51
CA GLU A 149 -4.32 -4.46 -9.79
C GLU A 149 -4.87 -5.10 -8.50
N MET A 150 -4.07 -5.12 -7.43
CA MET A 150 -4.50 -5.61 -6.11
C MET A 150 -5.63 -4.74 -5.52
N GLU A 151 -5.55 -3.41 -5.64
CA GLU A 151 -6.63 -2.52 -5.20
C GLU A 151 -7.93 -2.77 -5.97
N LYS A 152 -7.83 -2.97 -7.30
CA LYS A 152 -8.98 -3.30 -8.15
C LYS A 152 -9.63 -4.62 -7.74
N LEU A 153 -8.83 -5.65 -7.49
CA LEU A 153 -9.33 -6.95 -7.03
C LEU A 153 -9.96 -6.83 -5.64
N ASN A 154 -9.32 -6.12 -4.71
CA ASN A 154 -9.87 -5.88 -3.37
C ASN A 154 -11.20 -5.14 -3.42
N ARG A 155 -11.34 -4.14 -4.30
CA ARG A 155 -12.61 -3.44 -4.52
C ARG A 155 -13.68 -4.41 -5.02
N GLN A 156 -13.37 -5.24 -6.01
CA GLN A 156 -14.31 -6.25 -6.51
C GLN A 156 -14.70 -7.27 -5.43
N ILE A 157 -13.75 -7.73 -4.62
CA ILE A 157 -14.02 -8.62 -3.49
C ILE A 157 -14.95 -7.93 -2.48
N GLY A 158 -14.69 -6.66 -2.15
CA GLY A 158 -15.55 -5.87 -1.27
C GLY A 158 -16.98 -5.74 -1.81
N GLU A 159 -17.12 -5.45 -3.10
CA GLU A 159 -18.43 -5.39 -3.78
C GLU A 159 -19.16 -6.74 -3.73
N GLN A 160 -18.47 -7.85 -4.02
CA GLN A 160 -19.07 -9.19 -3.96
C GLN A 160 -19.47 -9.57 -2.55
N ARG A 161 -18.64 -9.27 -1.54
CA ARG A 161 -18.98 -9.49 -0.13
C ARG A 161 -20.20 -8.67 0.29
N SER A 162 -20.31 -7.41 -0.16
CA SER A 162 -21.49 -6.58 0.11
C SER A 162 -22.75 -7.15 -0.54
N ARG A 163 -22.66 -7.63 -1.80
CA ARG A 163 -23.77 -8.29 -2.50
C ARG A 163 -24.20 -9.57 -1.78
N GLN A 164 -23.23 -10.40 -1.39
CA GLN A 164 -23.47 -11.62 -0.63
C GLN A 164 -24.16 -11.31 0.70
N LEU A 165 -23.64 -10.34 1.47
CA LEU A 165 -24.24 -9.94 2.74
C LEU A 165 -25.70 -9.50 2.57
N LYS A 166 -26.01 -8.70 1.55
CA LYS A 166 -27.38 -8.27 1.25
C LYS A 166 -28.30 -9.44 0.88
N ALA A 167 -27.80 -10.36 0.06
CA ALA A 167 -28.55 -11.57 -0.29
C ALA A 167 -28.79 -12.46 0.93
N ASP A 168 -27.80 -12.63 1.79
CA ASP A 168 -27.89 -13.43 3.01
C ASP A 168 -28.81 -12.79 4.06
N THR A 169 -28.85 -11.46 4.16
CA THR A 169 -29.83 -10.77 5.02
C THR A 169 -31.26 -10.95 4.52
N GLU A 170 -31.47 -10.84 3.20
CA GLU A 170 -32.81 -11.00 2.63
C GLU A 170 -33.27 -12.45 2.69
N LYS A 171 -32.36 -13.40 2.45
CA LYS A 171 -32.61 -14.83 2.62
C LYS A 171 -33.05 -15.14 4.06
N ARG A 172 -32.30 -14.67 5.06
CA ARG A 172 -32.67 -14.87 6.48
C ARG A 172 -34.05 -14.28 6.79
N ARG A 173 -34.36 -13.08 6.29
CA ARG A 173 -35.68 -12.46 6.45
C ARG A 173 -36.80 -13.34 5.89
N VAL A 174 -36.60 -13.95 4.73
CA VAL A 174 -37.56 -14.88 4.12
C VAL A 174 -37.66 -16.17 4.93
N GLU A 175 -36.54 -16.73 5.38
CA GLU A 175 -36.53 -17.94 6.23
C GLU A 175 -37.28 -17.71 7.56
N ASP A 176 -37.07 -16.57 8.21
CA ASP A 176 -37.76 -16.19 9.44
C ASP A 176 -39.28 -16.08 9.22
N LEU A 177 -39.72 -15.45 8.12
CA LEU A 177 -41.14 -15.36 7.75
C LEU A 177 -41.74 -16.74 7.46
N VAL A 178 -41.02 -17.60 6.75
CA VAL A 178 -41.48 -18.97 6.46
C VAL A 178 -41.63 -19.76 7.76
N GLN A 179 -40.70 -19.59 8.70
CA GLN A 179 -40.77 -20.23 10.01
C GLN A 179 -41.93 -19.70 10.86
N GLU A 180 -42.21 -18.39 10.80
CA GLU A 180 -43.37 -17.77 11.46
C GLU A 180 -44.69 -18.31 10.88
N ILE A 181 -44.80 -18.38 9.54
CA ILE A 181 -45.95 -18.99 8.86
C ILE A 181 -46.10 -20.46 9.27
N ALA A 182 -45.03 -21.24 9.26
CA ALA A 182 -45.09 -22.64 9.66
C ALA A 182 -45.56 -22.80 11.12
N THR A 183 -45.08 -21.94 12.02
CA THR A 183 -45.44 -21.96 13.44
C THR A 183 -46.91 -21.57 13.65
N THR A 184 -47.38 -20.53 12.97
CA THR A 184 -48.79 -20.09 13.05
C THR A 184 -49.75 -21.15 12.50
N LEU A 185 -49.42 -21.75 11.35
CA LEU A 185 -50.18 -22.86 10.78
C LEU A 185 -50.20 -24.08 11.72
N TRP A 186 -49.06 -24.39 12.35
CA TRP A 186 -48.99 -25.47 13.33
C TRP A 186 -49.87 -25.19 14.55
N ASN A 187 -49.90 -23.95 15.02
CA ASN A 187 -50.80 -23.54 16.10
C ASN A 187 -52.27 -23.67 15.69
N VAL A 188 -52.63 -23.34 14.45
CA VAL A 188 -53.97 -23.55 13.91
C VAL A 188 -54.31 -25.04 13.87
N TRP A 189 -53.41 -25.88 13.35
CA TRP A 189 -53.57 -27.33 13.34
C TRP A 189 -53.78 -27.91 14.75
N ASN A 190 -53.00 -27.46 15.74
CA ASN A 190 -53.18 -27.89 17.12
C ASN A 190 -54.57 -27.54 17.69
N LYS A 191 -55.23 -26.47 17.24
CA LYS A 191 -56.62 -26.17 17.64
C LYS A 191 -57.63 -27.14 17.01
N PHE A 192 -57.33 -27.69 15.84
CA PHE A 192 -58.13 -28.76 15.23
C PHE A 192 -57.92 -30.12 15.90
N ARG A 193 -56.82 -30.31 16.64
CA ARG A 193 -56.50 -31.57 17.32
C ARG A 193 -57.57 -32.01 18.32
N ASP A 194 -58.20 -31.07 19.02
CA ASP A 194 -59.26 -31.38 20.00
C ASP A 194 -60.56 -31.88 19.31
N ILE A 195 -60.66 -31.73 17.98
CA ILE A 195 -61.81 -32.12 17.16
C ILE A 195 -61.50 -33.41 16.37
N ILE A 196 -60.24 -33.85 16.30
CA ILE A 196 -59.75 -34.85 15.34
C ILE A 196 -58.94 -35.96 16.05
N ASP A 197 -59.40 -37.21 15.97
CA ASP A 197 -58.77 -38.40 16.58
C ASP A 197 -57.52 -38.95 15.85
N THR A 198 -57.19 -38.45 14.65
CA THR A 198 -56.06 -38.97 13.86
C THR A 198 -54.87 -38.02 13.87
N VAL A 199 -53.87 -38.39 14.66
CA VAL A 199 -52.60 -37.67 14.85
C VAL A 199 -51.60 -38.11 13.79
N PRO A 200 -51.03 -37.21 12.97
CA PRO A 200 -49.73 -37.43 12.37
C PRO A 200 -48.68 -37.27 13.47
N GLU A 201 -48.07 -38.38 13.88
CA GLU A 201 -46.98 -38.40 14.85
C GLU A 201 -45.78 -37.57 14.35
N GLU A 202 -45.24 -36.79 15.29
CA GLU A 202 -43.88 -36.23 15.32
C GLU A 202 -43.55 -35.00 14.46
N SER A 203 -43.44 -33.90 15.22
CA SER A 203 -43.14 -32.51 14.92
C SER A 203 -41.74 -32.20 14.37
N LYS A 204 -41.10 -33.08 13.59
CA LYS A 204 -39.72 -32.85 13.13
C LYS A 204 -39.52 -32.68 11.62
N LYS A 205 -40.55 -32.87 10.80
CA LYS A 205 -40.46 -32.68 9.34
C LYS A 205 -41.75 -32.15 8.73
N ILE A 206 -42.12 -30.92 9.05
CA ILE A 206 -42.88 -30.12 8.07
C ILE A 206 -41.88 -29.17 7.44
N GLN A 207 -41.26 -29.65 6.35
CA GLN A 207 -40.28 -28.89 5.57
C GLN A 207 -40.94 -27.83 4.68
N ASN A 208 -42.28 -27.80 4.60
CA ASN A 208 -42.99 -26.90 3.70
C ASN A 208 -44.34 -26.45 4.29
N PRO A 209 -44.55 -25.15 4.58
CA PRO A 209 -45.82 -24.63 5.10
C PRO A 209 -46.99 -24.86 4.13
N LEU A 210 -46.75 -25.01 2.84
CA LEU A 210 -47.81 -25.26 1.85
C LEU A 210 -48.49 -26.62 2.08
N GLN A 211 -47.73 -27.66 2.40
CA GLN A 211 -48.29 -28.99 2.69
C GLN A 211 -49.18 -28.97 3.94
N LEU A 212 -48.84 -28.12 4.91
CA LEU A 212 -49.64 -27.94 6.12
C LEU A 212 -50.94 -27.19 5.83
N ILE A 213 -50.92 -26.20 4.93
CA ILE A 213 -52.13 -25.51 4.45
C ILE A 213 -53.06 -26.49 3.75
N ASP A 214 -52.54 -27.30 2.83
CA ASP A 214 -53.35 -28.27 2.08
C ASP A 214 -54.03 -29.28 3.03
N LEU A 215 -53.28 -29.76 4.04
CA LEU A 215 -53.82 -30.67 5.05
C LEU A 215 -54.88 -30.01 5.92
N ILE A 216 -54.65 -28.77 6.38
CA ILE A 216 -55.65 -28.00 7.15
C ILE A 216 -56.91 -27.79 6.30
N ASN A 217 -56.78 -27.44 5.03
CA ASN A 217 -57.90 -27.19 4.11
C ASN A 217 -58.73 -28.44 3.83
N GLU A 218 -58.08 -29.58 3.55
CA GLU A 218 -58.76 -30.85 3.34
C GLU A 218 -59.60 -31.24 4.57
N LYS A 219 -59.02 -31.07 5.78
CA LYS A 219 -59.71 -31.42 7.02
C LYS A 219 -60.81 -30.42 7.39
N ALA A 220 -60.59 -29.13 7.21
CA ALA A 220 -61.65 -28.12 7.39
C ALA A 220 -62.85 -28.42 6.46
N THR A 221 -62.58 -28.81 5.21
CA THR A 221 -63.62 -29.19 4.25
C THR A 221 -64.38 -30.44 4.72
N SER A 222 -63.67 -31.47 5.20
CA SER A 222 -64.31 -32.67 5.75
C SER A 222 -65.18 -32.38 6.98
N ILE A 223 -64.75 -31.48 7.86
CA ILE A 223 -65.56 -31.03 9.01
C ILE A 223 -66.84 -30.34 8.50
N ILE A 224 -66.71 -29.39 7.58
CA ILE A 224 -67.87 -28.68 7.00
C ILE A 224 -68.86 -29.65 6.33
N GLU A 225 -68.36 -30.65 5.61
CA GLU A 225 -69.19 -31.71 5.02
C GLU A 225 -69.92 -32.51 6.10
N SER A 226 -69.23 -32.88 7.19
CA SER A 226 -69.85 -33.62 8.29
C SER A 226 -70.94 -32.84 9.03
N LEU A 227 -70.88 -31.49 9.01
CA LEU A 227 -71.91 -30.60 9.55
C LEU A 227 -73.16 -30.48 8.65
N GLY A 228 -73.17 -31.16 7.49
CA GLY A 228 -74.29 -31.10 6.54
C GLY A 228 -74.03 -30.19 5.33
N GLY A 229 -72.76 -29.86 5.07
CA GLY A 229 -72.34 -29.05 3.93
C GLY A 229 -72.17 -27.56 4.25
N PRO A 230 -71.65 -26.79 3.29
CA PRO A 230 -71.29 -25.38 3.49
C PRO A 230 -72.47 -24.50 3.88
N ASP A 231 -73.66 -24.76 3.33
CA ASP A 231 -74.86 -23.97 3.63
C ASP A 231 -75.28 -24.11 5.10
N LYS A 232 -75.19 -25.33 5.64
CA LYS A 232 -75.53 -25.62 7.03
C LYS A 232 -74.47 -25.11 8.01
N TYR A 233 -73.19 -25.16 7.62
CA TYR A 233 -72.12 -24.52 8.38
C TYR A 233 -72.33 -23.00 8.48
N LEU A 234 -72.70 -22.34 7.38
CA LEU A 234 -72.98 -20.90 7.36
C LEU A 234 -74.19 -20.54 8.24
N GLU A 235 -75.26 -21.33 8.21
CA GLU A 235 -76.43 -21.16 9.07
C GLU A 235 -76.05 -21.23 10.56
N ILE A 236 -75.29 -22.26 10.95
CA ILE A 236 -74.79 -22.43 12.34
C ILE A 236 -73.88 -21.27 12.74
N LEU A 237 -73.06 -20.77 11.81
CA LEU A 237 -72.14 -19.65 12.08
C LEU A 237 -72.88 -18.33 12.30
N ASP A 238 -73.96 -18.09 11.54
CA ASP A 238 -74.84 -16.94 11.68
C ASP A 238 -75.60 -16.99 13.02
N GLU A 239 -76.15 -18.15 13.38
CA GLU A 239 -76.82 -18.38 14.67
C GLU A 239 -75.88 -18.12 15.87
N ILE A 240 -74.66 -18.64 15.84
CA ILE A 240 -73.63 -18.40 16.87
C ILE A 240 -73.21 -16.91 16.94
N SER A 241 -73.21 -16.21 15.81
CA SER A 241 -72.84 -14.80 15.73
C SER A 241 -73.92 -13.89 16.31
N VAL A 242 -75.19 -14.23 16.09
CA VAL A 242 -76.36 -13.56 16.68
C VAL A 242 -76.40 -13.78 18.20
N ASP A 243 -76.19 -15.02 18.67
CA ASP A 243 -76.18 -15.37 20.10
C ASP A 243 -75.09 -14.61 20.89
N LYS A 244 -73.89 -14.46 20.33
CA LYS A 244 -72.79 -13.70 20.96
C LYS A 244 -73.06 -12.19 21.02
N LEU A 245 -73.80 -11.64 20.08
CA LEU A 245 -74.21 -10.23 20.10
C LEU A 245 -75.25 -9.98 21.20
N GLU A 246 -76.18 -10.91 21.40
CA GLU A 246 -77.18 -10.84 22.47
C GLU A 246 -76.59 -11.03 23.87
N THR A 247 -75.58 -11.90 24.05
CA THR A 247 -74.94 -12.11 25.37
C THR A 247 -74.10 -10.91 25.83
N ILE A 248 -73.50 -10.14 24.91
CA ILE A 248 -72.75 -8.93 25.24
C ILE A 248 -73.69 -7.76 25.58
N SER A 249 -74.91 -7.74 25.01
CA SER A 249 -75.86 -6.65 25.21
C SER A 249 -76.62 -6.69 26.55
N ILE A 250 -76.52 -7.78 27.33
CA ILE A 250 -77.27 -7.96 28.59
C ILE A 250 -76.41 -7.66 29.85
N THR A 251 -75.08 -7.54 29.74
CA THR A 251 -74.19 -7.39 30.90
C THR A 251 -73.76 -5.96 31.25
N THR A 252 -74.31 -4.92 30.61
CA THR A 252 -73.97 -3.52 30.95
C THR A 252 -75.18 -2.62 31.14
N THR A 253 -76.05 -2.94 32.09
CA THR A 253 -76.92 -1.94 32.69
C THR A 253 -76.58 -1.76 34.17
N SER A 254 -76.29 -0.50 34.54
CA SER A 254 -76.27 0.08 35.90
C SER A 254 -74.89 0.45 36.45
N VAL A 255 -74.51 1.73 36.28
CA VAL A 255 -74.40 2.76 37.34
C VAL A 255 -73.35 3.82 36.94
N GLU A 256 -73.89 4.95 36.45
CA GLU A 256 -73.57 6.34 36.79
C GLU A 256 -72.13 6.77 37.15
N GLY A 257 -71.56 7.68 36.34
CA GLY A 257 -70.36 8.43 36.75
C GLY A 257 -69.61 9.23 35.67
N LYS A 258 -70.16 10.39 35.29
CA LYS A 258 -69.43 11.69 35.26
C LYS A 258 -68.04 11.75 34.55
N ALA A 259 -67.97 12.35 33.35
CA ALA A 259 -67.06 13.46 33.00
C ALA A 259 -66.94 13.71 31.47
N THR A 260 -67.39 14.91 31.08
CA THR A 260 -66.80 15.86 30.10
C THR A 260 -66.06 15.35 28.84
N ARG A 261 -66.68 15.71 27.69
CA ARG A 261 -66.11 16.15 26.39
C ARG A 261 -64.57 16.29 26.32
N ALA A 262 -63.94 15.73 25.29
CA ALA A 262 -63.26 16.48 24.21
C ALA A 262 -62.37 15.61 23.29
N ASN A 263 -62.46 15.91 22.00
CA ASN A 263 -61.46 15.76 20.92
C ASN A 263 -61.22 14.40 20.24
N GLU A 264 -61.70 14.36 18.99
CA GLU A 264 -61.16 13.62 17.85
C GLU A 264 -59.62 13.74 17.76
N GLY A 265 -58.93 12.60 17.69
CA GLY A 265 -57.49 12.51 17.41
C GLY A 265 -57.23 12.06 15.96
N PRO A 266 -56.16 12.55 15.31
CA PRO A 266 -55.96 12.37 13.87
C PRO A 266 -55.44 10.98 13.47
N LEU A 267 -55.83 10.58 12.26
CA LEU A 267 -55.69 9.27 11.61
C LEU A 267 -54.27 8.89 11.14
N PHE A 268 -53.20 9.53 11.63
CA PHE A 268 -51.82 9.15 11.26
C PHE A 268 -50.85 9.18 12.46
N PRO A 269 -49.96 8.18 12.61
CA PRO A 269 -48.97 8.18 13.69
C PRO A 269 -47.97 9.31 13.50
N ARG A 270 -47.83 10.16 14.51
CA ARG A 270 -46.73 11.10 14.62
C ARG A 270 -45.46 10.32 14.93
N PHE A 271 -44.43 10.43 14.08
CA PHE A 271 -43.12 9.85 14.34
C PHE A 271 -42.56 10.34 15.69
N PRO A 272 -41.93 9.47 16.50
CA PRO A 272 -41.32 9.89 17.75
C PRO A 272 -40.07 10.75 17.46
N SER A 273 -40.05 11.97 17.99
CA SER A 273 -38.81 12.72 18.18
C SER A 273 -37.99 11.98 19.24
N SER A 274 -36.87 11.38 18.85
CA SER A 274 -35.93 10.78 19.80
C SER A 274 -35.13 11.88 20.50
N THR A 275 -35.57 12.24 21.70
CA THR A 275 -34.65 12.69 22.75
C THR A 275 -34.13 11.42 23.43
N THR A 276 -32.88 11.06 23.22
CA THR A 276 -32.21 10.01 24.00
C THR A 276 -31.14 10.61 24.92
N PRO A 277 -31.15 10.22 26.21
CA PRO A 277 -30.16 10.61 27.21
C PRO A 277 -28.87 9.79 27.06
N ALA A 278 -27.80 10.31 27.69
CA ALA A 278 -26.45 9.79 27.68
C ALA A 278 -26.33 8.31 28.09
N THR A 279 -25.53 7.53 27.35
CA THR A 279 -24.82 6.34 27.87
C THR A 279 -23.52 6.16 27.07
N LEU A 280 -22.46 5.84 27.80
CA LEU A 280 -21.06 5.80 27.41
C LEU A 280 -20.67 4.56 26.59
N LEU A 281 -19.53 4.69 25.87
CA LEU A 281 -18.62 3.67 25.30
C LEU A 281 -18.93 3.06 23.92
N SER A 282 -18.23 3.56 22.89
CA SER A 282 -17.43 2.75 21.96
C SER A 282 -16.42 3.66 21.24
N GLU A 283 -15.14 3.32 21.30
CA GLU A 283 -13.99 4.07 20.77
C GLU A 283 -13.57 3.48 19.41
N ASP A 284 -14.48 3.47 18.42
CA ASP A 284 -14.14 3.11 17.02
C ASP A 284 -15.27 3.52 16.04
N GLU A 285 -15.69 4.79 16.07
CA GLU A 285 -16.38 5.38 14.92
C GLU A 285 -15.41 6.33 14.23
N GLU A 286 -15.03 5.94 13.02
CA GLU A 286 -14.32 6.77 12.04
C GLU A 286 -14.85 8.21 12.08
N ASP A 287 -13.94 9.14 12.38
CA ASP A 287 -14.19 10.57 12.54
C ASP A 287 -14.72 11.17 11.22
N VAL A 288 -16.03 11.03 11.00
CA VAL A 288 -16.74 11.64 9.87
C VAL A 288 -16.50 13.14 9.97
N PRO A 289 -15.77 13.76 9.03
CA PRO A 289 -15.34 15.13 9.18
C PRO A 289 -16.56 16.03 9.40
N THR A 290 -16.66 16.60 10.60
CA THR A 290 -17.79 17.44 10.98
C THR A 290 -17.94 18.56 9.94
N ARG A 291 -19.16 19.00 9.65
CA ARG A 291 -19.45 20.11 8.70
C ARG A 291 -18.52 21.34 8.88
N ASN A 292 -18.12 21.62 10.11
CA ASN A 292 -17.19 22.70 10.43
C ASN A 292 -15.76 22.44 9.91
N ASN A 293 -15.29 21.19 9.91
CA ASN A 293 -13.98 20.79 9.39
C ASN A 293 -13.94 20.91 7.85
N LEU A 294 -14.99 20.44 7.16
CA LEU A 294 -15.14 20.66 5.71
C LEU A 294 -15.15 22.16 5.36
N LYS A 295 -15.88 22.97 6.14
CA LYS A 295 -15.96 24.42 5.91
C LYS A 295 -14.60 25.10 6.09
N LYS A 296 -13.82 24.71 7.09
CA LYS A 296 -12.45 25.22 7.32
C LYS A 296 -11.51 24.84 6.18
N GLN A 297 -11.51 23.59 5.73
CA GLN A 297 -10.68 23.14 4.61
C GLN A 297 -11.05 23.87 3.30
N ALA A 298 -12.35 24.03 3.02
CA ALA A 298 -12.81 24.77 1.85
C ALA A 298 -12.35 26.24 1.90
N GLN A 299 -12.44 26.90 3.05
CA GLN A 299 -11.96 28.28 3.22
C GLN A 299 -10.44 28.37 3.02
N GLN A 300 -9.66 27.45 3.58
CA GLN A 300 -8.21 27.40 3.39
C GLN A 300 -7.83 27.25 1.91
N LEU A 301 -8.53 26.41 1.15
CA LEU A 301 -8.33 26.26 -0.30
C LEU A 301 -8.62 27.56 -1.07
N VAL A 302 -9.68 28.27 -0.69
CA VAL A 302 -10.02 29.57 -1.29
C VAL A 302 -8.95 30.62 -0.96
N ASP A 303 -8.49 30.67 0.29
CA ASP A 303 -7.48 31.63 0.74
C ASP A 303 -6.10 31.41 0.09
N ILE A 304 -5.72 30.14 -0.14
CA ILE A 304 -4.48 29.79 -0.87
C ILE A 304 -4.58 30.22 -2.34
N LYS A 305 -5.75 30.03 -2.97
CA LYS A 305 -5.97 30.42 -4.38
C LYS A 305 -6.14 31.92 -4.56
N SER A 306 -6.66 32.65 -3.57
CA SER A 306 -6.81 34.10 -3.65
C SER A 306 -5.45 34.82 -3.53
N ARG A 307 -4.52 34.30 -2.72
CA ARG A 307 -3.16 34.87 -2.57
C ARG A 307 -2.29 34.80 -3.83
N ARG A 308 -2.53 33.85 -4.76
CA ARG A 308 -1.74 33.72 -6.00
C ARG A 308 -2.21 34.61 -7.15
N LYS A 309 -3.36 35.30 -7.05
CA LYS A 309 -3.76 36.30 -8.04
C LYS A 309 -3.33 37.71 -7.58
N GLY A 310 -2.05 38.00 -7.75
CA GLY A 310 -1.56 39.38 -7.74
C GLY A 310 -2.16 40.12 -8.94
N PHE A 311 -3.29 40.77 -8.76
CA PHE A 311 -3.83 41.74 -9.71
C PHE A 311 -2.95 42.99 -9.67
N THR A 312 -2.07 43.12 -10.65
CA THR A 312 -1.43 44.39 -10.97
C THR A 312 -2.47 45.30 -11.63
N PHE A 313 -3.11 46.16 -10.83
CA PHE A 313 -3.79 47.33 -11.37
C PHE A 313 -2.69 48.31 -11.84
N LYS A 314 -2.41 48.32 -13.15
CA LYS A 314 -1.72 49.44 -13.78
C LYS A 314 -2.69 50.62 -13.77
N ARG A 315 -2.28 51.71 -13.11
CA ARG A 315 -2.83 53.04 -13.28
C ARG A 315 -1.87 53.84 -14.14
#